data_AF-R7TY65-F1
#
_entry.id   AF-R7TY65-F1
#
_cell.length_a   1.000
_cell.length_b   1.000
_cell.length_c   1.000
_cell.angle_alpha   90.00
_cell.angle_beta   90.00
_cell.angle_gamma   90.00
#
_symmetry.space_group_name_H-M   'P 1'
#
loop_
_entity.id
_entity.type
_entity.pdbx_description
1 polymer ?
#
loop_
_entity_poly.entity_id
_entity_poly.type
_entity_poly.pdbx_seq_one_letter_code
_entity_poly.pdbx_strand_id
1 'polypeptide(L)'
;MLGDRMSAMEGRMTAQIASIMELMTSQSSTVRDFNQLYLELRDQDARVMESQLVEMRQIVQSAVDHLSATEERIATANAAMEDRLISNHAVLSENLTSLMTNFTEHLTAEMGDRINDLENRTRVERRNAGSQDFFRNWAEYAAGFGDLNGEFWLAIIEVKAVQGIVHLLRIDNN
;
A
#
# COMPACT_ATOMS: atom_id res chain seq x y z
N MET A 1 27.74 113.85 28.00
CA MET A 1 28.82 113.38 27.10
C MET A 1 29.40 112.03 27.48
N LEU A 2 30.01 111.80 28.66
CA LEU A 2 30.46 110.44 29.04
C LEU A 2 29.28 109.52 29.42
N GLY A 3 28.29 110.02 30.16
CA GLY A 3 27.10 109.25 30.57
C GLY A 3 26.25 108.77 29.38
N ASP A 4 25.99 109.63 28.39
CA ASP A 4 25.21 109.27 27.20
C ASP A 4 25.91 108.20 26.35
N ARG A 5 27.25 108.24 26.25
CA ARG A 5 28.04 107.24 25.53
C ARG A 5 28.03 105.89 26.24
N MET A 6 28.02 105.89 27.58
CA MET A 6 27.95 104.69 28.40
C MET A 6 26.56 104.04 28.28
N SER A 7 25.50 104.84 28.34
CA SER A 7 24.12 104.35 28.16
C SER A 7 23.86 103.80 26.75
N ALA A 8 24.38 104.45 25.70
CA ALA A 8 24.32 103.92 24.33
C ALA A 8 25.14 102.62 24.15
N MET A 9 26.25 102.49 24.88
CA MET A 9 27.07 101.27 24.89
C MET A 9 26.36 100.13 25.63
N GLU A 10 25.72 100.41 26.76
CA GLU A 10 24.88 99.45 27.49
C GLU A 10 23.73 98.96 26.62
N GLY A 11 22.98 99.85 25.97
CA GLY A 11 21.88 99.46 25.06
C GLY A 11 22.33 98.59 23.89
N ARG A 12 23.53 98.83 23.33
CA ARG A 12 24.13 97.95 22.31
C ARG A 12 24.51 96.58 22.87
N MET A 13 25.06 96.54 24.08
CA MET A 13 25.43 95.29 24.75
C MET A 13 24.18 94.45 25.06
N THR A 14 23.09 95.08 25.51
CA THR A 14 21.81 94.41 25.74
C THR A 14 21.22 93.85 24.44
N ALA A 15 21.25 94.61 23.35
CA ALA A 15 20.77 94.15 22.03
C ALA A 15 21.60 92.97 21.50
N GLN A 16 22.93 92.99 21.70
CA GLN A 16 23.80 91.90 21.30
C GLN A 16 23.54 90.62 22.11
N ILE A 17 23.32 90.74 23.43
CA ILE A 17 22.96 89.61 24.29
C ILE A 17 21.61 89.01 23.87
N ALA A 18 20.62 89.86 23.56
CA ALA A 18 19.32 89.39 23.07
C ALA A 18 19.43 88.61 21.75
N SER A 19 20.20 89.13 20.79
CA SER A 19 20.45 88.46 19.51
C SER A 19 21.18 87.12 19.68
N ILE A 20 22.16 87.05 20.59
CA ILE A 20 22.84 85.79 20.91
C ILE A 20 21.89 84.78 21.56
N MET A 21 21.02 85.21 22.48
CA MET A 21 20.03 84.33 23.09
C MET A 21 19.03 83.78 22.07
N GLU A 22 18.54 84.62 21.16
CA GLU A 22 17.64 84.21 20.07
C GLU A 22 18.31 83.22 19.10
N LEU A 23 19.59 83.43 18.80
CA LEU A 23 20.37 82.48 18.01
C LEU A 23 20.53 81.13 18.74
N MET A 24 20.83 81.16 20.04
CA MET A 24 20.98 79.94 20.84
C MET A 24 19.67 79.16 20.98
N THR A 25 18.54 79.84 21.13
CA THR A 25 17.23 79.18 21.18
C THR A 25 16.87 78.57 19.83
N SER A 26 17.13 79.28 18.73
CA SER A 26 16.95 78.76 17.36
C SER A 26 17.84 77.55 17.06
N GLN A 27 19.12 77.58 17.47
CA GLN A 27 20.00 76.43 17.30
C GLN A 27 19.55 75.23 18.16
N SER A 28 19.14 75.48 19.41
CA SER A 28 18.66 74.43 20.30
C SER A 28 17.37 73.78 19.78
N SER A 29 16.45 74.55 19.19
CA SER A 29 15.27 74.00 18.53
C SER A 29 15.65 73.16 17.31
N THR A 30 16.56 73.65 16.47
CA THR A 30 16.99 72.93 15.26
C THR A 30 17.60 71.56 15.58
N VAL A 31 18.43 71.48 16.64
CA VAL A 31 18.99 70.21 17.11
C VAL A 31 17.92 69.28 17.66
N ARG A 32 16.94 69.81 18.38
CA ARG A 32 15.81 69.02 18.88
C ARG A 32 14.99 68.45 17.71
N ASP A 33 14.68 69.28 16.73
CA ASP A 33 13.91 68.88 15.54
C ASP A 33 14.65 67.83 14.71
N PHE A 34 15.97 67.99 14.55
CA PHE A 34 16.80 67.00 13.86
C PHE A 34 16.83 65.64 14.59
N ASN A 35 17.01 65.64 15.91
CA ASN A 35 16.98 64.41 16.70
C ASN A 35 15.61 63.73 16.65
N GLN A 36 14.53 64.52 16.63
CA GLN A 36 13.17 64.03 16.50
C GLN A 36 12.97 63.35 15.14
N LEU A 37 13.36 64.00 14.04
CA LEU A 37 13.31 63.43 12.69
C LEU A 37 14.13 62.13 12.57
N TYR A 38 15.31 62.09 13.19
CA TYR A 38 16.15 60.90 13.19
C TYR A 38 15.46 59.70 13.89
N LEU A 39 14.81 59.95 15.02
CA LEU A 39 14.06 58.92 15.74
C LEU A 39 12.83 58.46 14.94
N GLU A 40 12.09 59.40 14.34
CA GLU A 40 10.92 59.11 13.52
C GLU A 40 11.28 58.24 12.31
N LEU A 41 12.37 58.56 11.60
CA LEU A 41 12.84 57.76 10.47
C LEU A 41 13.21 56.34 10.91
N ARG A 42 13.93 56.20 12.04
CA ARG A 42 14.32 54.90 12.58
C ARG A 42 13.10 54.05 12.97
N ASP A 43 12.10 54.68 13.59
CA ASP A 43 10.87 54.01 13.98
C ASP A 43 10.02 53.62 12.75
N GLN A 44 10.01 54.44 11.71
CA GLN A 44 9.36 54.11 10.44
C GLN A 44 10.00 52.89 9.78
N ASP A 45 11.32 52.86 9.67
CA ASP A 45 12.05 51.71 9.11
C ASP A 45 11.79 50.43 9.91
N ALA A 46 11.78 50.53 11.25
CA ALA A 46 11.45 49.40 12.12
C ALA A 46 10.03 48.87 11.88
N ARG A 47 9.03 49.76 11.73
CA ARG A 47 7.64 49.38 11.45
C ARG A 47 7.49 48.70 10.09
N VAL A 48 8.16 49.21 9.07
CA VAL A 48 8.14 48.60 7.72
C VAL A 48 8.74 47.20 7.77
N MET A 49 9.89 47.05 8.42
CA MET A 49 10.55 45.75 8.56
C MET A 49 9.69 44.76 9.35
N GLU A 50 9.05 45.20 10.42
CA GLU A 50 8.12 44.38 11.21
C GLU A 50 6.91 43.93 10.38
N SER A 51 6.31 44.84 9.60
CA SER A 51 5.21 44.52 8.68
C SER A 51 5.62 43.45 7.66
N GLN A 52 6.79 43.58 7.04
CA GLN A 52 7.30 42.61 6.07
C GLN A 52 7.56 41.24 6.71
N LEU A 53 8.09 41.20 7.94
CA LEU A 53 8.30 39.94 8.65
C LEU A 53 6.98 39.25 9.00
N VAL A 54 5.93 40.01 9.33
CA VAL A 54 4.59 39.46 9.58
C VAL A 54 4.00 38.87 8.30
N GLU A 55 4.06 39.59 7.17
CA GLU A 55 3.61 39.07 5.88
C GLU A 55 4.37 37.80 5.48
N MET A 56 5.69 37.80 5.63
CA MET A 56 6.51 36.64 5.28
C MET A 56 6.18 35.43 6.17
N ARG A 57 5.93 35.65 7.46
CA ARG A 57 5.46 34.59 8.37
C ARG A 57 4.10 34.04 7.92
N GLN A 58 3.18 34.90 7.51
CA GLN A 58 1.86 34.50 7.05
C GLN A 58 1.94 33.60 5.80
N ILE A 59 2.80 33.98 4.85
CA ILE A 59 3.05 33.21 3.61
C ILE A 59 3.62 31.84 3.95
N VAL A 60 4.66 31.80 4.80
CA VAL A 60 5.28 30.54 5.22
C VAL A 60 4.28 29.65 5.95
N GLN A 61 3.46 30.22 6.85
CA GLN A 61 2.45 29.45 7.58
C GLN A 61 1.39 28.88 6.63
N SER A 62 0.90 29.67 5.69
CA SER A 62 -0.05 29.19 4.68
C SER A 62 0.54 28.04 3.84
N ALA A 63 1.81 28.13 3.46
CA ALA A 63 2.49 27.06 2.74
C ALA A 63 2.62 25.78 3.59
N VAL A 64 2.90 25.91 4.89
CA VAL A 64 2.96 24.79 5.84
C VAL A 64 1.58 24.13 5.95
N ASP A 65 0.52 24.90 6.13
CA ASP A 65 -0.85 24.37 6.26
C ASP A 65 -1.28 23.64 4.98
N HIS A 66 -0.94 24.18 3.80
CA HIS A 66 -1.16 23.51 2.53
C HIS A 66 -0.39 22.19 2.42
N LEU A 67 0.88 22.17 2.82
CA LEU A 67 1.69 20.95 2.80
C LEU A 67 1.10 19.88 3.73
N SER A 68 0.75 20.23 4.97
CA SER A 68 0.13 19.29 5.91
C SER A 68 -1.19 18.72 5.36
N ALA A 69 -2.03 19.55 4.75
CA ALA A 69 -3.26 19.07 4.11
C ALA A 69 -2.98 18.12 2.93
N THR A 70 -1.92 18.37 2.15
CA THR A 70 -1.53 17.46 1.07
C THR A 70 -0.96 16.14 1.59
N GLU A 71 -0.17 16.17 2.66
CA GLU A 71 0.37 14.98 3.32
C GLU A 71 -0.77 14.08 3.83
N GLU A 72 -1.78 14.66 4.47
CA GLU A 72 -2.95 13.92 4.96
C GLU A 72 -3.75 13.28 3.82
N ARG A 73 -3.96 14.00 2.71
CA ARG A 73 -4.61 13.47 1.51
C ARG A 73 -3.85 12.30 0.90
N ILE A 74 -2.52 12.38 0.85
CA ILE A 74 -1.66 11.29 0.35
C ILE A 74 -1.76 10.08 1.28
N ALA A 75 -1.70 10.27 2.59
CA ALA A 75 -1.84 9.20 3.56
C ALA A 75 -3.18 8.46 3.42
N THR A 76 -4.27 9.21 3.28
CA THR A 76 -5.62 8.66 3.11
C THR A 76 -5.74 7.88 1.79
N ALA A 77 -5.20 8.42 0.70
CA ALA A 77 -5.22 7.76 -0.60
C ALA A 77 -4.39 6.46 -0.60
N ASN A 78 -3.24 6.45 0.07
CA ASN A 78 -2.39 5.27 0.21
C ASN A 78 -3.09 4.17 1.01
N ALA A 79 -3.70 4.50 2.16
CA ALA A 79 -4.45 3.54 2.97
C ALA A 79 -5.60 2.90 2.17
N ALA A 80 -6.37 3.72 1.44
CA ALA A 80 -7.45 3.21 0.60
C ALA A 80 -6.93 2.32 -0.56
N MET A 81 -5.74 2.61 -1.09
CA MET A 81 -5.11 1.78 -2.12
C MET A 81 -4.62 0.45 -1.55
N GLU A 82 -4.04 0.45 -0.36
CA GLU A 82 -3.62 -0.77 0.35
C GLU A 82 -4.82 -1.69 0.63
N ASP A 83 -5.93 -1.14 1.12
CA ASP A 83 -7.18 -1.89 1.33
C ASP A 83 -7.69 -2.52 0.03
N ARG A 84 -7.66 -1.78 -1.09
CA ARG A 84 -8.04 -2.31 -2.40
C ARG A 84 -7.11 -3.41 -2.88
N LEU A 85 -5.80 -3.30 -2.65
CA LEU A 85 -4.83 -4.33 -3.00
C LEU A 85 -5.05 -5.61 -2.19
N ILE A 86 -5.29 -5.48 -0.88
CA ILE A 86 -5.60 -6.60 0.01
C ILE A 86 -6.86 -7.31 -0.45
N SER A 87 -7.93 -6.55 -0.73
CA SER A 87 -9.20 -7.11 -1.21
C SER A 87 -9.04 -7.84 -2.55
N ASN A 88 -8.35 -7.23 -3.52
CA ASN A 88 -8.08 -7.87 -4.81
C ASN A 88 -7.27 -9.16 -4.64
N HIS A 89 -6.26 -9.16 -3.76
CA HIS A 89 -5.45 -10.35 -3.51
C HIS A 89 -6.26 -11.48 -2.89
N ALA A 90 -7.13 -11.16 -1.93
CA ALA A 90 -8.04 -12.13 -1.31
C ALA A 90 -8.96 -12.79 -2.34
N VAL A 91 -9.62 -11.99 -3.19
CA VAL A 91 -10.53 -12.49 -4.23
C VAL A 91 -9.79 -13.35 -5.25
N LEU A 92 -8.61 -12.94 -5.70
CA LEU A 92 -7.80 -13.73 -6.63
C LEU A 92 -7.37 -15.06 -6.02
N SER A 93 -6.97 -15.06 -4.75
CA SER A 93 -6.57 -16.26 -4.01
C SER A 93 -7.74 -17.24 -3.87
N GLU A 94 -8.93 -16.74 -3.52
CA GLU A 94 -10.15 -17.54 -3.42
C GLU A 94 -10.53 -18.16 -4.77
N ASN A 95 -10.51 -17.36 -5.85
CA ASN A 95 -10.80 -17.84 -7.20
C ASN A 95 -9.82 -18.93 -7.65
N LEU A 96 -8.51 -18.74 -7.42
CA LEU A 96 -7.50 -19.74 -7.76
C LEU A 96 -7.67 -21.02 -6.94
N THR A 97 -7.97 -20.88 -5.65
CA THR A 97 -8.21 -22.03 -4.77
C THR A 97 -9.43 -22.82 -5.25
N SER A 98 -10.54 -22.15 -5.55
CA SER A 98 -11.75 -22.79 -6.07
C SER A 98 -11.51 -23.47 -7.42
N LEU A 99 -10.78 -22.83 -8.34
CA LEU A 99 -10.43 -23.42 -9.62
C LEU A 99 -9.60 -24.71 -9.44
N MET A 100 -8.58 -24.66 -8.58
CA MET A 100 -7.72 -25.82 -8.30
C MET A 100 -8.51 -26.96 -7.63
N THR A 101 -9.39 -26.64 -6.68
CA THR A 101 -10.27 -27.62 -6.04
C THR A 101 -11.18 -28.28 -7.08
N ASN A 102 -11.91 -27.50 -7.89
CA ASN A 102 -12.81 -28.03 -8.92
C ASN A 102 -12.07 -28.91 -9.92
N PHE A 103 -10.87 -28.49 -10.37
CA PHE A 103 -10.05 -29.29 -11.27
C PHE A 103 -9.60 -30.61 -10.63
N THR A 104 -9.16 -30.56 -9.37
CA THR A 104 -8.72 -31.74 -8.62
C THR A 104 -9.87 -32.71 -8.40
N GLU A 105 -11.05 -32.22 -8.02
CA GLU A 105 -12.27 -33.02 -7.85
C GLU A 105 -12.68 -33.70 -9.15
N HIS A 106 -12.70 -32.95 -10.26
CA HIS A 106 -13.06 -33.49 -11.57
C HIS A 106 -12.10 -34.60 -12.03
N LEU A 107 -10.79 -34.35 -11.95
CA LEU A 107 -9.81 -35.37 -12.32
C LEU A 107 -9.89 -36.60 -11.43
N THR A 108 -10.08 -36.42 -10.13
CA THR A 108 -10.18 -37.55 -9.19
C THR A 108 -11.41 -38.40 -9.48
N ALA A 109 -12.55 -37.77 -9.78
CA ALA A 109 -13.76 -38.47 -10.18
C ALA A 109 -13.58 -39.22 -11.50
N GLU A 110 -13.08 -38.55 -12.54
CA GLU A 110 -12.88 -39.17 -13.87
C GLU A 110 -11.88 -40.32 -13.80
N MET A 111 -10.76 -40.16 -13.10
CA MET A 111 -9.78 -41.21 -12.91
C MET A 111 -10.34 -42.38 -12.09
N GLY A 112 -11.13 -42.10 -11.05
CA GLY A 112 -11.81 -43.13 -10.25
C GLY A 112 -12.73 -43.99 -11.11
N ASP A 113 -13.57 -43.37 -11.94
CA ASP A 113 -14.47 -44.08 -12.85
C ASP A 113 -13.70 -44.90 -13.89
N ARG A 114 -12.62 -44.35 -14.46
CA ARG A 114 -11.77 -45.06 -15.42
C ARG A 114 -11.02 -46.24 -14.79
N ILE A 115 -10.53 -46.10 -13.56
CA ILE A 115 -9.89 -47.20 -12.83
C ILE A 115 -10.91 -48.29 -12.56
N ASN A 116 -12.12 -47.95 -12.11
CA ASN A 116 -13.19 -48.91 -11.88
C ASN A 116 -13.59 -49.65 -13.17
N ASP A 117 -13.70 -48.95 -14.31
CA ASP A 117 -13.97 -49.59 -15.61
C ASP A 117 -12.83 -50.52 -16.03
N LEU A 118 -11.57 -50.09 -15.89
CA LEU A 118 -10.40 -50.90 -16.20
C LEU A 118 -10.30 -52.14 -15.30
N GLU A 119 -10.49 -52.01 -14.00
CA GLU A 119 -10.52 -53.13 -13.05
C GLU A 119 -11.63 -54.13 -13.44
N ASN A 120 -12.82 -53.64 -13.80
CA ASN A 120 -13.91 -54.50 -14.22
C ASN A 120 -13.62 -55.23 -15.54
N ARG A 121 -13.04 -54.55 -16.53
CA ARG A 121 -12.73 -55.11 -17.86
C ARG A 121 -11.55 -56.07 -17.87
N THR A 122 -10.63 -55.95 -16.91
CA THR A 122 -9.42 -56.78 -16.82
C THR A 122 -9.52 -57.91 -15.79
N ARG A 123 -10.70 -58.12 -15.19
CA ARG A 123 -10.94 -59.15 -14.19
C ARG A 123 -10.88 -60.55 -14.80
N VAL A 124 -9.93 -61.37 -14.34
CA VAL A 124 -9.70 -62.73 -14.85
C VAL A 124 -10.42 -63.83 -14.04
N GLU A 125 -10.71 -63.58 -12.76
CA GLU A 125 -11.36 -64.55 -11.87
C GLU A 125 -12.31 -63.86 -10.87
N ARG A 126 -13.40 -64.55 -10.49
CA ARG A 126 -14.30 -64.17 -9.39
C ARG A 126 -14.70 -65.42 -8.59
N ARG A 127 -14.52 -65.39 -7.26
CA ARG A 127 -15.04 -66.38 -6.30
C ARG A 127 -15.88 -65.67 -5.25
N ASN A 128 -17.13 -66.08 -5.09
CA ASN A 128 -18.11 -65.61 -4.11
C ASN A 128 -19.08 -66.77 -3.80
N ALA A 129 -19.00 -67.31 -2.60
CA ALA A 129 -19.91 -68.31 -2.01
C ALA A 129 -19.80 -69.78 -2.46
N GLY A 130 -18.87 -70.15 -3.35
CA GLY A 130 -18.57 -71.56 -3.67
C GLY A 130 -19.68 -72.28 -4.45
N SER A 131 -20.48 -71.52 -5.20
CA SER A 131 -21.56 -72.04 -6.04
C SER A 131 -21.04 -72.67 -7.33
N GLN A 132 -19.82 -72.33 -7.74
CA GLN A 132 -19.14 -72.84 -8.92
C GLN A 132 -18.01 -73.78 -8.48
N ASP A 133 -17.96 -74.96 -9.09
CA ASP A 133 -16.85 -75.89 -8.87
C ASP A 133 -15.61 -75.44 -9.64
N PHE A 134 -14.53 -75.15 -8.91
CA PHE A 134 -13.21 -74.79 -9.43
C PHE A 134 -12.25 -75.99 -9.48
N PHE A 135 -12.65 -77.18 -9.04
CA PHE A 135 -11.85 -78.40 -9.22
C PHE A 135 -12.03 -78.98 -10.63
N ARG A 136 -11.54 -78.22 -11.63
CA ARG A 136 -11.69 -78.49 -13.07
C ARG A 136 -10.43 -79.05 -13.69
N ASN A 137 -10.58 -79.73 -14.84
CA ASN A 137 -9.43 -80.26 -15.57
C ASN A 137 -8.73 -79.16 -16.41
N TRP A 138 -7.52 -79.47 -16.91
CA TRP A 138 -6.70 -78.51 -17.67
C TRP A 138 -7.39 -77.96 -18.91
N ALA A 139 -8.21 -78.77 -19.60
CA ALA A 139 -8.91 -78.32 -20.80
C ALA A 139 -9.98 -77.26 -20.48
N GLU A 140 -10.66 -77.38 -19.34
CA GLU A 140 -11.65 -76.41 -18.88
C GLU A 140 -10.99 -75.10 -18.43
N TYR A 141 -9.84 -75.16 -17.75
CA TYR A 141 -9.04 -73.96 -17.43
C TYR A 141 -8.50 -73.25 -18.69
N ALA A 142 -8.12 -74.02 -19.71
CA ALA A 142 -7.67 -73.48 -20.98
C ALA A 142 -8.79 -72.79 -21.76
N ALA A 143 -10.03 -73.27 -21.63
CA ALA A 143 -11.21 -72.75 -22.33
C ALA A 143 -12.01 -71.69 -21.54
N GLY A 144 -11.78 -71.55 -20.23
CA GLY A 144 -12.58 -70.69 -19.35
C GLY A 144 -13.89 -71.35 -18.90
N PHE A 145 -14.39 -71.00 -17.71
CA PHE A 145 -15.63 -71.57 -17.16
C PHE A 145 -16.31 -70.66 -16.12
N GLY A 146 -17.59 -70.91 -15.85
CA GLY A 146 -18.40 -70.17 -14.87
C GLY A 146 -19.32 -69.12 -15.51
N ASP A 147 -19.87 -68.22 -14.69
CA ASP A 147 -20.81 -67.17 -15.09
C ASP A 147 -20.18 -65.79 -14.88
N LEU A 148 -20.13 -64.96 -15.92
CA LEU A 148 -19.61 -63.59 -15.84
C LEU A 148 -20.38 -62.71 -14.84
N ASN A 149 -21.64 -63.05 -14.53
CA ASN A 149 -22.45 -62.40 -13.49
C ASN A 149 -22.28 -63.04 -12.10
N GLY A 150 -21.53 -64.15 -11.99
CA GLY A 150 -21.32 -64.96 -10.79
C GLY A 150 -19.85 -65.32 -10.56
N GLU A 151 -19.57 -66.58 -10.23
CA GLU A 151 -18.19 -67.07 -10.13
C GLU A 151 -17.68 -67.55 -11.49
N PHE A 152 -16.50 -67.09 -11.92
CA PHE A 152 -15.92 -67.46 -13.22
C PHE A 152 -14.39 -67.46 -13.23
N TRP A 153 -13.84 -68.09 -14.27
CA TRP A 153 -12.45 -68.08 -14.69
C TRP A 153 -12.37 -67.82 -16.21
N LEU A 154 -11.62 -66.80 -16.64
CA LEU A 154 -11.39 -66.52 -18.06
C LEU A 154 -10.32 -67.45 -18.67
N ALA A 155 -10.51 -67.81 -19.94
CA ALA A 155 -9.66 -68.75 -20.68
C ALA A 155 -8.17 -68.34 -20.67
N ILE A 156 -7.26 -69.27 -20.34
CA ILE A 156 -5.80 -69.01 -20.34
C ILE A 156 -5.28 -68.57 -21.72
N ILE A 157 -5.90 -69.06 -22.80
CA ILE A 157 -5.53 -68.69 -24.19
C ILE A 157 -5.87 -67.21 -24.47
N GLU A 158 -6.95 -66.68 -23.90
CA GLU A 158 -7.31 -65.25 -24.01
C GLU A 158 -6.44 -64.37 -23.11
N VAL A 159 -6.07 -64.85 -21.92
CA VAL A 159 -5.18 -64.12 -21.00
C VAL A 159 -3.80 -63.89 -21.64
N LYS A 160 -3.29 -64.82 -22.45
CA LYS A 160 -2.00 -64.66 -23.16
C LYS A 160 -2.00 -63.52 -24.19
N ALA A 161 -3.15 -63.14 -24.76
CA ALA A 161 -3.24 -62.06 -25.73
C ALA A 161 -3.08 -60.66 -25.10
N VAL A 162 -3.29 -60.54 -23.79
CA VAL A 162 -3.22 -59.27 -23.04
C VAL A 162 -1.80 -58.98 -22.53
N GLN A 163 -0.89 -59.96 -22.44
CA GLN A 163 0.41 -59.89 -21.73
C GLN A 163 1.53 -59.05 -22.40
N GLY A 164 1.21 -58.17 -23.35
CA GLY A 164 2.20 -57.37 -24.09
C GLY A 164 2.74 -56.13 -23.37
N ILE A 165 2.19 -55.77 -22.20
CA ILE A 165 2.57 -54.60 -21.39
C ILE A 165 2.79 -55.06 -19.93
N VAL A 166 3.58 -54.34 -19.14
CA VAL A 166 3.75 -54.64 -17.70
C VAL A 166 2.39 -54.54 -16.98
N HIS A 167 1.86 -55.67 -16.52
CA HIS A 167 0.63 -55.74 -15.74
C HIS A 167 0.94 -56.01 -14.25
N LEU A 168 0.28 -55.27 -13.35
CA LEU A 168 0.29 -55.57 -11.92
C LEU A 168 -0.88 -56.52 -11.61
N LEU A 169 -0.58 -57.68 -11.04
CA LEU A 169 -1.60 -58.61 -10.55
C LEU A 169 -2.01 -58.21 -9.14
N ARG A 170 -3.27 -57.84 -8.95
CA ARG A 170 -3.87 -57.59 -7.64
C ARG A 170 -4.68 -58.82 -7.22
N ILE A 171 -4.41 -59.33 -6.02
CA ILE A 171 -5.16 -60.43 -5.40
C ILE A 171 -5.87 -59.85 -4.18
N ASP A 172 -7.19 -59.73 -4.25
CA ASP A 172 -8.00 -59.33 -3.10
C ASP A 172 -8.52 -60.60 -2.40
N ASN A 173 -8.05 -60.84 -1.17
CA ASN A 173 -8.59 -61.89 -0.30
C ASN A 173 -9.65 -61.26 0.61
N ASN A 174 -10.87 -61.76 0.55
CA ASN A 174 -11.94 -61.39 1.50
C ASN A 174 -11.80 -62.18 2.80
#